data_AF-A0A4V1ZC04-F1
#
_entry.id   AF-A0A4V1ZC04-F1
#
_cell.length_a   1.000
_cell.length_b   1.000
_cell.length_c   1.000
_cell.angle_alpha   90.00
_cell.angle_beta   90.00
_cell.angle_gamma   90.00
#
_symmetry.space_group_name_H-M   'P 1'
#
loop_
_entity.id
_entity.type
_entity.pdbx_description
1 polymer ?
#
loop_
_entity_poly.entity_id
_entity_poly.type
_entity_poly.pdbx_seq_one_letter_code
_entity_poly.pdbx_strand_id
1 'polypeptide(L)'
;MSIKSFLTKIWGTIQSLFNSIPSEIQSAVHIAVTLTENVKRFVDSPIADVLTTIIPGDIYDKIKQSLRSGLPVILSNLKLADQCGTLSDPEEITKCAIQTLQKFDGALKNVYLHTLSLLLTQITADGKLSWSDGICVVEWYYKNKFKPKED
;
A
#
# COMPACT_ATOMS: atom_id res chain seq x y z
N MET A 1 22.58 -0.26 -32.92
CA MET A 1 21.32 -0.03 -32.16
C MET A 1 21.51 1.16 -31.25
N SER A 2 20.55 2.08 -31.16
CA SER A 2 20.67 3.24 -30.26
C SER A 2 20.22 2.86 -28.85
N ILE A 3 20.79 3.51 -27.84
CA ILE A 3 20.40 3.37 -26.43
C ILE A 3 18.89 3.61 -26.25
N LYS A 4 18.33 4.58 -26.99
CA LYS A 4 16.88 4.86 -26.99
C LYS A 4 16.06 3.65 -27.43
N SER A 5 16.44 3.01 -28.54
CA SER A 5 15.74 1.82 -29.05
C SER A 5 15.84 0.60 -28.12
N PHE A 6 16.94 0.49 -27.37
CA PHE A 6 17.14 -0.55 -26.37
C PHE A 6 16.26 -0.33 -25.13
N LEU A 7 16.22 0.91 -24.61
CA LEU A 7 15.38 1.27 -23.47
C LEU A 7 13.88 1.14 -23.77
N THR A 8 13.44 1.53 -24.98
CA THR A 8 12.03 1.37 -25.39
C THR A 8 11.62 -0.10 -25.46
N LYS A 9 12.52 -0.99 -25.92
CA LYS A 9 12.26 -2.44 -25.93
C LYS A 9 12.15 -3.00 -24.51
N ILE A 10 13.08 -2.64 -23.62
CA ILE A 10 13.03 -3.03 -22.21
C ILE A 10 11.74 -2.55 -21.57
N TRP A 11 11.34 -1.31 -21.82
CA TRP A 11 10.09 -0.76 -21.30
C TRP A 11 8.86 -1.51 -21.80
N GLY A 12 8.80 -1.83 -23.09
CA GLY A 12 7.73 -2.66 -23.66
C GLY A 12 7.66 -4.05 -23.05
N THR A 13 8.81 -4.68 -22.77
CA THR A 13 8.87 -5.95 -22.06
C THR A 13 8.36 -5.84 -20.63
N ILE A 14 8.75 -4.81 -19.88
CA ILE A 14 8.25 -4.56 -18.52
C ILE A 14 6.74 -4.37 -18.55
N GLN A 15 6.23 -3.52 -19.44
CA GLN A 15 4.78 -3.30 -19.56
C GLN A 15 4.03 -4.58 -19.94
N SER A 16 4.60 -5.40 -20.83
CA SER A 16 4.01 -6.70 -21.18
C SER A 16 3.97 -7.65 -19.98
N LEU A 17 5.06 -7.73 -19.20
CA LEU A 17 5.12 -8.57 -18.00
C LEU A 17 4.05 -8.15 -16.98
N PHE A 18 3.83 -6.84 -16.82
CA PHE A 18 2.77 -6.30 -15.97
C PHE A 18 1.37 -6.67 -16.46
N ASN A 19 1.12 -6.54 -17.76
CA ASN A 19 -0.17 -6.90 -18.34
C ASN A 19 -0.44 -8.41 -18.28
N SER A 20 0.59 -9.23 -18.12
CA SER A 20 0.48 -10.69 -17.92
C SER A 20 0.23 -11.09 -16.47
N ILE A 21 0.23 -10.16 -15.51
CA ILE A 21 -0.10 -10.44 -14.11
C ILE A 21 -1.59 -10.82 -14.01
N PRO A 22 -1.96 -11.87 -13.27
CA PRO A 22 -3.37 -12.24 -13.07
C PRO A 22 -4.22 -11.08 -12.53
N SER A 23 -5.47 -10.98 -12.98
CA SER A 23 -6.36 -9.86 -12.64
C SER A 23 -6.63 -9.74 -11.14
N GLU A 24 -6.57 -10.85 -10.41
CA GLU A 24 -6.70 -10.88 -8.95
C GLU A 24 -5.53 -10.16 -8.28
N ILE A 25 -4.32 -10.33 -8.80
CA ILE A 25 -3.12 -9.68 -8.29
C ILE A 25 -3.12 -8.19 -8.65
N GLN A 26 -3.56 -7.83 -9.86
CA GLN A 26 -3.71 -6.42 -10.24
C GLN A 26 -4.73 -5.70 -9.34
N SER A 27 -5.83 -6.37 -9.01
CA SER A 27 -6.86 -5.87 -8.09
C SER A 27 -6.32 -5.71 -6.67
N ALA A 28 -5.56 -6.70 -6.17
CA ALA A 28 -4.89 -6.63 -4.88
C ALA A 28 -3.96 -5.41 -4.77
N VAL A 29 -3.12 -5.20 -5.79
CA VAL A 29 -2.20 -4.06 -5.85
C VAL A 29 -2.96 -2.73 -5.88
N HIS A 30 -4.04 -2.64 -6.66
CA HIS A 30 -4.91 -1.46 -6.67
C HIS A 30 -5.50 -1.14 -5.29
N ILE A 31 -6.02 -2.16 -4.60
CA ILE A 31 -6.59 -2.02 -3.25
C ILE A 31 -5.49 -1.56 -2.28
N ALA A 32 -4.32 -2.20 -2.29
CA ALA A 32 -3.21 -1.86 -1.40
C ALA A 32 -2.68 -0.43 -1.58
N VAL A 33 -2.56 0.02 -2.84
CA VAL A 33 -2.15 1.40 -3.14
C VAL A 33 -3.22 2.40 -2.71
N THR A 34 -4.49 2.11 -2.97
CA THR A 34 -5.62 2.95 -2.54
C THR A 34 -5.66 3.10 -1.02
N LEU A 35 -5.51 2.00 -0.28
CA LEU A 35 -5.43 2.00 1.18
C LEU A 35 -4.27 2.87 1.69
N THR A 36 -3.10 2.73 1.08
CA THR A 36 -1.91 3.50 1.47
C THR A 36 -2.12 5.00 1.25
N GLU A 37 -2.77 5.38 0.15
CA GLU A 37 -3.09 6.78 -0.13
C GLU A 37 -4.22 7.30 0.77
N ASN A 38 -5.13 6.45 1.23
CA ASN A 38 -6.10 6.83 2.27
C ASN A 38 -5.40 7.06 3.62
N VAL A 39 -4.44 6.21 4.00
CA VAL A 39 -3.61 6.42 5.19
C VAL A 39 -2.84 7.73 5.08
N LYS A 40 -2.21 8.00 3.94
CA LYS A 40 -1.52 9.26 3.68
C LYS A 40 -2.44 10.46 3.80
N ARG A 41 -3.61 10.43 3.16
CA ARG A 41 -4.62 11.49 3.27
C ARG A 41 -5.07 11.72 4.71
N PHE A 42 -5.25 10.65 5.47
CA PHE A 42 -5.62 10.73 6.88
C PHE A 42 -4.48 11.30 7.74
N VAL A 43 -3.23 10.92 7.46
CA VAL A 43 -2.03 11.51 8.07
C VAL A 43 -2.02 13.02 7.83
N ASP A 44 -2.33 13.46 6.62
CA ASP A 44 -2.34 14.88 6.25
C ASP A 44 -3.58 15.63 6.79
N SER A 45 -4.71 14.94 7.00
CA SER A 45 -5.96 15.51 7.51
C SER A 45 -6.79 14.47 8.31
N PRO A 46 -6.60 14.38 9.64
CA PRO A 46 -7.29 13.37 10.45
C PRO A 46 -8.80 13.64 10.58
N ILE A 47 -9.61 12.60 10.44
CA ILE A 47 -11.09 12.62 10.61
C ILE A 47 -11.54 11.61 11.69
N ALA A 48 -12.83 11.66 12.08
CA ALA A 48 -13.33 10.98 13.29
C ALA A 48 -13.35 9.44 13.22
N ASP A 49 -13.49 8.84 12.03
CA ASP A 49 -13.52 7.38 11.85
C ASP A 49 -12.33 6.94 10.98
N VAL A 50 -11.32 6.33 11.63
CA VAL A 50 -10.03 5.99 11.00
C VAL A 50 -10.18 4.80 10.05
N LEU A 51 -10.80 3.71 10.53
CA LEU A 51 -10.83 2.45 9.80
C LEU A 51 -11.79 2.50 8.61
N THR A 52 -12.95 3.15 8.75
CA THR A 52 -13.92 3.29 7.66
C THR A 52 -13.38 4.24 6.58
N THR A 53 -12.54 5.20 6.95
CA THR A 53 -11.87 6.08 5.98
C THR A 53 -10.76 5.36 5.23
N ILE A 54 -9.97 4.55 5.93
CA ILE A 54 -8.85 3.85 5.32
C ILE A 54 -9.36 2.75 4.40
N ILE A 55 -10.24 1.88 4.91
CA ILE A 55 -10.71 0.69 4.20
C ILE A 55 -11.90 1.05 3.31
N PRO A 56 -11.76 0.95 1.97
CA PRO A 56 -12.88 1.25 1.07
C PRO A 56 -14.07 0.34 1.34
N GLY A 57 -15.28 0.89 1.27
CA GLY A 57 -16.52 0.17 1.58
C GLY A 57 -16.89 -0.89 0.55
N ASP A 58 -16.43 -0.73 -0.69
CA ASP A 58 -16.77 -1.47 -1.90
C ASP A 58 -15.88 -2.70 -2.17
N ILE A 59 -14.91 -3.00 -1.30
CA ILE A 59 -14.09 -4.21 -1.43
C ILE A 59 -14.81 -5.47 -0.93
N TYR A 60 -14.43 -6.62 -1.50
CA TYR A 60 -14.91 -7.94 -1.09
C TYR A 60 -14.75 -8.19 0.42
N ASP A 61 -15.76 -8.80 1.06
CA ASP A 61 -15.81 -8.99 2.51
C ASP A 61 -14.63 -9.78 3.08
N LYS A 62 -14.14 -10.80 2.36
CA LYS A 62 -12.93 -11.54 2.75
C LYS A 62 -11.72 -10.61 2.88
N ILE A 63 -11.51 -9.74 1.88
CA ILE A 63 -10.41 -8.78 1.86
C ILE A 63 -10.60 -7.74 2.96
N LYS A 64 -11.83 -7.23 3.14
CA LYS A 64 -12.17 -6.31 4.23
C LYS A 64 -11.84 -6.89 5.60
N GLN A 65 -12.16 -8.16 5.84
CA GLN A 65 -11.84 -8.84 7.09
C GLN A 65 -10.34 -9.03 7.27
N SER A 66 -9.63 -9.46 6.23
CA SER A 66 -8.16 -9.58 6.24
C SER A 66 -7.46 -8.24 6.50
N LEU A 67 -8.01 -7.14 6.01
CA LEU A 67 -7.49 -5.79 6.27
C LEU A 67 -7.76 -5.33 7.69
N ARG A 68 -8.97 -5.56 8.21
CA ARG A 68 -9.33 -5.20 9.59
C ARG A 68 -8.46 -5.93 10.62
N SER A 69 -8.11 -7.19 10.37
CA SER A 69 -7.23 -7.94 11.26
C SER A 69 -5.74 -7.68 10.98
N GLY A 70 -5.35 -7.51 9.72
CA GLY A 70 -3.96 -7.44 9.31
C GLY A 70 -3.34 -6.06 9.34
N LEU A 71 -4.10 -4.99 9.11
CA LEU A 71 -3.60 -3.62 9.17
C LEU A 71 -3.02 -3.26 10.55
N PRO A 72 -3.71 -3.51 11.69
CA PRO A 72 -3.13 -3.26 13.01
C PRO A 72 -1.83 -4.04 13.24
N VAL A 73 -1.78 -5.31 12.80
CA VAL A 73 -0.59 -6.16 12.92
C VAL A 73 0.58 -5.61 12.11
N ILE A 74 0.36 -5.17 10.87
CA ILE A 74 1.39 -4.51 10.05
C ILE A 74 1.90 -3.26 10.75
N LEU A 75 1.01 -2.40 11.24
CA LEU A 75 1.38 -1.13 11.85
C LEU A 75 2.19 -1.34 13.14
N SER A 76 1.84 -2.36 13.93
CA SER A 76 2.64 -2.79 15.08
C SER A 76 4.00 -3.37 14.66
N ASN A 77 4.05 -4.22 13.64
CA ASN A 77 5.32 -4.78 13.14
C ASN A 77 6.26 -3.73 12.53
N LEU A 78 5.71 -2.66 11.96
CA LEU A 78 6.46 -1.48 11.53
C LEU A 78 6.93 -0.60 12.69
N LYS A 79 6.64 -0.99 13.93
CA LYS A 79 6.92 -0.23 15.16
C LYS A 79 6.29 1.15 15.19
N LEU A 80 5.27 1.36 14.35
CA LEU A 80 4.53 2.62 14.31
C LEU A 80 3.60 2.73 15.52
N ALA A 81 3.17 1.61 16.09
CA ALA A 81 2.34 1.56 17.30
C ALA A 81 3.11 1.17 18.57
N ASP A 82 4.45 1.05 18.54
CA ASP A 82 5.25 0.58 19.70
C ASP A 82 5.05 1.46 20.95
N GLN A 83 4.90 2.78 20.75
CA GLN A 83 4.61 3.73 21.84
C GLN A 83 3.20 3.59 22.43
N CYS A 84 2.39 2.69 21.86
CA CYS A 84 1.02 2.42 22.26
C CYS A 84 0.82 0.97 22.71
N GLY A 85 1.88 0.33 23.21
CA GLY A 85 1.96 -1.10 23.54
C GLY A 85 0.95 -1.67 24.55
N THR A 86 -0.04 -0.88 24.99
CA THR A 86 -1.17 -1.32 25.81
C THR A 86 -2.51 -1.35 25.07
N LEU A 87 -2.56 -0.91 23.80
CA LEU A 87 -3.78 -0.90 23.01
C LEU A 87 -4.06 -2.31 22.46
N SER A 88 -5.27 -2.81 22.71
CA SER A 88 -5.78 -4.06 22.14
C SER A 88 -6.84 -3.82 21.05
N ASP A 89 -7.39 -2.62 20.98
CA ASP A 89 -8.41 -2.24 20.01
C ASP A 89 -7.76 -1.92 18.64
N PRO A 90 -8.18 -2.60 17.54
CA PRO A 90 -7.65 -2.37 16.19
C PRO A 90 -7.72 -0.93 15.70
N GLU A 91 -8.77 -0.20 16.06
CA GLU A 91 -8.98 1.19 15.64
C GLU A 91 -8.01 2.11 16.38
N GLU A 92 -7.88 1.93 17.69
CA GLU A 92 -6.93 2.69 18.50
C GLU A 92 -5.47 2.40 18.13
N ILE A 93 -5.11 1.14 17.81
CA ILE A 93 -3.78 0.79 17.28
C ILE A 93 -3.51 1.53 15.97
N THR A 94 -4.49 1.51 15.05
CA THR A 94 -4.36 2.15 13.73
C THR A 94 -4.20 3.66 13.88
N LYS A 95 -5.00 4.28 14.75
CA LYS A 95 -4.94 5.70 15.07
C LYS A 95 -3.60 6.10 15.67
N CYS A 96 -3.08 5.32 16.61
CA CYS A 96 -1.77 5.55 17.19
C CYS A 96 -0.67 5.51 16.11
N ALA A 97 -0.66 4.48 15.28
CA ALA A 97 0.34 4.33 14.23
C ALA A 97 0.35 5.50 13.25
N ILE A 98 -0.83 6.02 12.91
CA ILE A 98 -1.00 7.22 12.08
C ILE A 98 -0.43 8.45 12.77
N GLN A 99 -0.70 8.64 14.06
CA GLN A 99 -0.12 9.75 14.83
C GLN A 99 1.40 9.66 14.89
N THR A 100 1.97 8.45 14.90
CA THR A 100 3.41 8.24 14.76
C THR A 100 3.90 8.65 13.37
N LEU A 101 3.22 8.22 12.31
CA LEU A 101 3.54 8.58 10.93
C LEU A 101 3.49 10.10 10.71
N GLN A 102 2.56 10.81 11.36
CA GLN A 102 2.45 12.27 11.31
C GLN A 102 3.72 12.97 11.81
N LYS A 103 4.41 12.39 12.79
CA LYS A 103 5.65 12.95 13.37
C LYS A 103 6.86 12.80 12.45
N PHE A 104 6.80 11.91 11.46
CA PHE A 104 7.88 11.76 10.48
C PHE A 104 7.76 12.83 9.39
N ASP A 105 8.89 13.23 8.85
CA ASP A 105 8.97 14.15 7.72
C ASP A 105 9.62 13.49 6.49
N GLY A 106 9.44 14.16 5.35
CA GLY A 106 10.13 13.90 4.10
C GLY A 106 10.33 12.43 3.74
N ALA A 107 11.60 12.04 3.60
CA ALA A 107 11.99 10.73 3.10
C ALA A 107 11.58 9.59 4.06
N LEU A 108 11.63 9.81 5.37
CA LEU A 108 11.32 8.76 6.34
C LEU A 108 9.84 8.37 6.28
N LYS A 109 8.94 9.36 6.24
CA LYS A 109 7.50 9.12 6.05
C LYS A 109 7.24 8.31 4.78
N ASN A 110 7.90 8.67 3.68
CA ASN A 110 7.73 7.97 2.40
C ASN A 110 8.20 6.51 2.45
N VAL A 111 9.29 6.20 3.15
CA VAL A 111 9.76 4.81 3.34
C VAL A 111 8.71 3.98 4.06
N TYR A 112 8.12 4.53 5.13
CA TYR A 112 7.05 3.82 5.85
C TYR A 112 5.79 3.63 5.01
N LEU A 113 5.36 4.66 4.27
CA LEU A 113 4.20 4.55 3.38
C LEU A 113 4.42 3.54 2.25
N HIS A 114 5.62 3.52 1.65
CA HIS A 114 5.97 2.50 0.66
C HIS A 114 5.96 1.10 1.27
N THR A 115 6.58 0.92 2.43
CA THR A 115 6.63 -0.38 3.12
C THR A 115 5.23 -0.85 3.49
N LEU A 116 4.36 0.05 3.94
CA LEU A 116 2.95 -0.23 4.20
C LEU A 116 2.24 -0.72 2.94
N SER A 117 2.42 -0.04 1.81
CA SER A 117 1.83 -0.47 0.53
C SER A 117 2.26 -1.87 0.12
N LEU A 118 3.51 -2.26 0.39
CA LEU A 118 4.01 -3.60 0.09
C LEU A 118 3.34 -4.66 0.97
N LEU A 119 3.30 -4.43 2.28
CA LEU A 119 2.71 -5.37 3.23
C LEU A 119 1.20 -5.52 3.01
N LEU A 120 0.50 -4.42 2.69
CA LEU A 120 -0.91 -4.47 2.30
C LEU A 120 -1.13 -5.23 0.99
N THR A 121 -0.21 -5.13 0.04
CA THR A 121 -0.27 -5.91 -1.21
C THR A 121 -0.16 -7.41 -0.92
N GLN A 122 0.70 -7.82 0.01
CA GLN A 122 0.80 -9.23 0.39
C GLN A 122 -0.48 -9.76 1.05
N ILE A 123 -1.14 -8.95 1.89
CA ILE A 123 -2.42 -9.32 2.50
C ILE A 123 -3.52 -9.44 1.44
N THR A 124 -3.67 -8.40 0.61
CA THR A 124 -4.73 -8.34 -0.41
C THR A 124 -4.54 -9.36 -1.52
N ALA A 125 -3.30 -9.78 -1.79
CA ALA A 125 -2.96 -10.86 -2.71
C ALA A 125 -3.06 -12.25 -2.08
N ASP A 126 -3.50 -12.39 -0.83
CA ASP A 126 -3.60 -13.68 -0.11
C ASP A 126 -2.26 -14.44 -0.09
N GLY A 127 -1.15 -13.72 0.10
CA GLY A 127 0.21 -14.28 0.10
C GLY A 127 0.73 -14.74 -1.27
N LYS A 128 -0.02 -14.57 -2.36
CA LYS A 128 0.39 -14.99 -3.71
C LYS A 128 1.52 -14.16 -4.31
N LEU A 129 1.84 -13.01 -3.70
CA LEU A 129 2.99 -12.19 -4.06
C LEU A 129 4.06 -12.32 -2.98
N SER A 130 5.27 -12.68 -3.43
CA SER A 130 6.45 -12.54 -2.59
C SER A 130 6.74 -11.05 -2.32
N TRP A 131 7.54 -10.77 -1.30
CA TRP A 131 7.92 -9.40 -0.98
C TRP A 131 8.68 -8.72 -2.14
N SER A 132 9.58 -9.46 -2.81
CA SER A 132 10.32 -8.95 -3.97
C SER A 132 9.42 -8.66 -5.17
N ASP A 133 8.43 -9.52 -5.43
CA ASP A 133 7.47 -9.28 -6.52
C ASP A 133 6.60 -8.07 -6.19
N GLY A 134 6.16 -7.97 -4.92
CA GLY A 134 5.39 -6.84 -4.41
C GLY A 134 6.07 -5.50 -4.67
N ILE A 135 7.39 -5.39 -4.50
CA ILE A 135 8.14 -4.15 -4.76
C ILE A 135 7.97 -3.68 -6.19
N CYS A 136 8.33 -4.56 -7.13
CA CYS A 136 8.28 -4.22 -8.54
C CYS A 136 6.84 -3.89 -8.94
N VAL A 137 5.89 -4.71 -8.50
CA VAL A 137 4.48 -4.61 -8.88
C VAL A 137 3.81 -3.34 -8.37
N VAL A 138 3.97 -3.04 -7.09
CA VAL A 138 3.41 -1.83 -6.47
C VAL A 138 4.02 -0.57 -7.07
N GLU A 139 5.34 -0.54 -7.25
CA GLU A 139 6.05 0.65 -7.73
C GLU A 139 5.65 1.01 -9.17
N TRP A 140 5.60 0.01 -10.05
CA TRP A 140 5.16 0.23 -11.42
C TRP A 140 3.69 0.63 -11.46
N TYR A 141 2.81 -0.05 -10.71
CA TYR A 141 1.38 0.28 -10.68
C TYR A 141 1.16 1.71 -10.23
N TYR A 142 1.83 2.12 -9.15
CA TYR A 142 1.74 3.47 -8.63
C TYR A 142 2.14 4.52 -9.66
N LYS A 143 3.29 4.32 -10.33
CA LYS A 143 3.84 5.27 -11.30
C LYS A 143 3.10 5.33 -12.64
N ASN A 144 2.44 4.26 -13.05
CA ASN A 144 1.91 4.14 -14.42
C ASN A 144 0.38 4.02 -14.49
N LYS A 145 -0.27 3.68 -13.38
CA LYS A 145 -1.73 3.47 -13.33
C LYS A 145 -2.41 4.34 -12.29
N PHE A 146 -1.82 4.51 -11.10
CA PHE A 146 -2.45 5.27 -10.02
C PHE A 146 -2.16 6.77 -10.06
N LYS A 147 -0.90 7.15 -10.26
CA LYS A 147 -0.47 8.54 -10.59
C LYS A 147 -0.12 8.62 -12.08
N PRO A 148 -1.06 8.49 -13.02
CA PRO A 148 -0.71 8.82 -14.40
C PRO A 148 -0.20 10.27 -14.40
N LYS A 149 0.95 10.47 -15.05
CA LYS A 149 1.45 11.82 -15.33
C LYS A 149 0.35 12.55 -16.11
N GLU A 150 0.04 13.78 -15.71
CA GLU A 150 -0.62 14.71 -16.62
C GLU A 150 0.29 14.81 -17.86
N ASP A 151 -0.26 14.44 -19.02
CA ASP A 151 0.39 14.62 -20.32
C ASP A 151 0.53 16.11 -20.64
#